data_AF-A0A4R3NQQ1-F1
#
_entry.id   AF-A0A4R3NQQ1-F1
#
_cell.length_a   1.000
_cell.length_b   1.000
_cell.length_c   1.000
_cell.angle_alpha   90.00
_cell.angle_beta   90.00
_cell.angle_gamma   90.00
#
_symmetry.space_group_name_H-M   'P 1'
#
loop_
_entity.id
_entity.type
_entity.pdbx_description
1 polymer ?
#
loop_
_entity_poly.entity_id
_entity_poly.type
_entity_poly.pdbx_seq_one_letter_code
_entity_poly.pdbx_strand_id
1 'polypeptide(L)' 'MQQSIKKKRNRYFNGTPTTRLIVTCEQSVIDAVDEHILINYIRAGNRAEFVRQAIIEKLQREL' A
#
# COMPACT_ATOMS: atom_id res chain seq x y z
N MET A 1 -11.57 -18.49 25.87
CA MET A 1 -10.68 -17.81 24.90
C MET A 1 -11.57 -17.07 23.90
N GLN A 2 -11.68 -15.75 24.02
CA GLN A 2 -12.58 -14.95 23.18
C GLN A 2 -11.92 -14.74 21.81
N GLN A 3 -12.39 -15.48 20.80
CA GLN A 3 -11.94 -15.29 19.42
C GLN A 3 -12.44 -13.94 18.94
N SER A 4 -11.56 -12.94 18.89
CA SER A 4 -11.86 -11.67 18.26
C SER A 4 -12.15 -11.92 16.78
N ILE A 5 -13.41 -11.84 16.37
CA ILE A 5 -13.81 -11.82 14.97
C ILE A 5 -13.23 -10.53 14.38
N LYS A 6 -11.98 -10.58 13.90
CA LYS A 6 -11.37 -9.47 13.15
C LYS A 6 -12.32 -9.18 11.99
N LYS A 7 -13.01 -8.03 12.04
CA LYS A 7 -13.76 -7.51 10.89
C LYS A 7 -12.84 -7.63 9.68
N LYS A 8 -13.19 -8.52 8.73
CA LYS A 8 -12.65 -8.48 7.37
C LYS A 8 -13.18 -7.18 6.76
N ARG A 9 -12.59 -6.05 7.16
CA ARG A 9 -12.70 -4.80 6.42
C ARG A 9 -11.86 -5.06 5.18
N ASN A 10 -12.43 -5.77 4.21
CA ASN A 10 -11.87 -5.87 2.87
C ASN A 10 -11.56 -4.43 2.48
N ARG A 11 -10.28 -4.07 2.45
CA ARG A 11 -9.83 -2.74 2.05
C ARG A 11 -10.00 -2.77 0.55
N TYR A 12 -11.09 -2.22 0.03
CA TYR A 12 -11.27 -2.14 -1.42
C TYR A 12 -10.36 -1.02 -1.93
N PHE A 13 -9.59 -1.25 -2.98
CA PHE A 13 -9.02 -0.17 -3.79
C PHE A 13 -9.94 0.01 -5.00
N ASN A 14 -10.61 1.16 -5.09
CA ASN A 14 -11.51 1.51 -6.19
C ASN A 14 -12.61 0.46 -6.49
N GLY A 15 -13.19 -0.17 -5.45
CA GLY A 15 -14.22 -1.21 -5.60
C GLY A 15 -13.70 -2.62 -5.91
N THR A 16 -12.39 -2.79 -6.13
CA THR A 16 -11.77 -4.10 -6.36
C THR A 16 -11.28 -4.71 -5.04
N PRO A 17 -11.54 -6.01 -4.77
CA PRO A 17 -10.98 -6.69 -3.60
C PRO A 17 -9.46 -6.71 -3.67
N THR A 18 -8.81 -6.35 -2.56
CA THR A 18 -7.35 -6.36 -2.48
C THR A 18 -6.83 -7.71 -2.04
N THR A 19 -5.83 -8.23 -2.76
CA THR A 19 -5.00 -9.33 -2.29
C THR A 19 -3.79 -8.78 -1.53
N ARG A 20 -3.44 -9.43 -0.42
CA ARG A 20 -2.29 -9.00 0.40
C ARG A 20 -0.99 -9.49 -0.24
N LEU A 21 -0.12 -8.55 -0.58
CA LEU A 21 1.28 -8.80 -0.93
C LEU A 21 2.14 -8.46 0.29
N ILE A 22 2.94 -9.42 0.76
CA ILE A 22 3.91 -9.20 1.85
C ILE A 22 5.30 -9.25 1.22
N VAL A 23 6.02 -8.14 1.28
CA VAL A 23 7.39 -8.02 0.76
C VAL A 23 8.32 -7.59 1.88
N THR A 24 9.57 -8.03 1.78
CA THR A 24 10.67 -7.53 2.61
C THR A 24 11.46 -6.55 1.77
N CYS A 25 11.61 -5.32 2.26
CA CYS A 25 12.40 -4.28 1.62
C CYS A 25 13.37 -3.68 2.63
N GLU A 26 14.40 -3.02 2.12
CA GLU A 26 15.37 -2.29 2.92
C GLU A 26 14.69 -1.14 3.67
N GLN A 27 15.16 -0.85 4.88
CA GLN A 27 14.59 0.20 5.73
C GLN A 27 14.63 1.57 5.05
N SER A 28 15.70 1.86 4.29
CA SER A 28 15.84 3.11 3.51
C SER A 28 14.76 3.27 2.44
N VAL A 29 14.27 2.17 1.86
CA VAL A 29 13.16 2.22 0.89
C VAL A 29 11.85 2.55 1.59
N ILE A 30 11.62 1.99 2.77
CA ILE A 30 10.43 2.29 3.57
C ILE A 30 10.42 3.74 4.05
N ASP A 31 11.59 4.26 4.43
CA ASP A 31 11.78 5.65 4.87
C ASP A 31 11.46 6.63 3.75
N ALA A 32 12.02 6.42 2.55
CA ALA A 32 11.73 7.23 1.38
C ALA A 32 10.23 7.22 0.99
N VAL A 33 9.55 6.08 1.15
CA VAL A 33 8.10 5.99 0.92
C VAL A 33 7.33 6.81 1.96
N ASP A 34 7.74 6.77 3.22
CA ASP A 34 7.08 7.52 4.29
C ASP A 34 7.26 9.04 4.11
N GLU A 35 8.48 9.49 3.80
CA GLU A 35 8.77 10.89 3.46
C GLU A 35 7.92 11.37 2.27
N HIS A 36 7.81 10.57 1.22
CA HIS A 36 7.04 10.94 0.03
C HIS A 36 5.52 11.03 0.30
N ILE A 37 5.02 10.23 1.25
CA ILE A 37 3.61 10.26 1.68
C ILE A 37 3.36 11.47 2.60
N LEU A 38 4.32 11.84 3.45
CA LEU A 38 4.23 13.01 4.32
C LEU A 38 4.15 14.32 3.52
N ILE A 39 4.90 14.42 2.41
CA ILE A 39 4.92 15.61 1.54
C ILE A 39 3.61 15.74 0.75
N ASN A 40 2.97 14.63 0.37
CA ASN A 40 1.74 14.62 -0.42
C ASN A 40 0.51 14.49 0.49
N TYR A 41 0.10 15.61 1.10
CA TYR A 41 -1.04 15.72 2.02
C TYR A 41 -2.35 15.09 1.51
N ILE A 42 -2.54 14.99 0.18
CA ILE A 42 -3.74 14.40 -0.45
C ILE A 42 -3.77 12.86 -0.33
N ARG A 43 -2.61 12.21 -0.15
CA ARG A 43 -2.45 10.74 0.00
C ARG A 43 -2.07 10.34 1.42
N ALA A 44 -2.31 11.22 2.40
CA ALA A 44 -1.93 11.05 3.78
C ALA A 44 -2.41 9.70 4.34
N GLY A 45 -1.46 8.79 4.59
CA GLY A 45 -1.67 7.56 5.35
C GLY A 45 -1.80 6.26 4.55
N ASN A 46 -1.76 6.27 3.21
CA ASN A 46 -1.97 5.05 2.43
C ASN A 46 -0.72 4.53 1.71
N ARG A 47 0.25 4.01 2.49
CA ARG A 47 1.47 3.34 1.96
C ARG A 47 1.16 2.28 0.90
N ALA A 48 0.07 1.54 1.07
CA ALA A 48 -0.36 0.52 0.12
C ALA A 48 -0.80 1.11 -1.23
N GLU A 49 -1.34 2.33 -1.26
CA GLU A 49 -1.74 3.00 -2.50
C GLU A 49 -0.53 3.48 -3.29
N PHE A 50 0.46 4.06 -2.60
CA PHE A 50 1.74 4.43 -3.20
C PHE A 50 2.42 3.21 -3.84
N VAL A 51 2.56 2.12 -3.07
CA VAL A 51 3.17 0.88 -3.58
C VAL A 51 2.39 0.32 -4.78
N ARG A 52 1.05 0.37 -4.73
CA ARG A 52 0.21 -0.05 -5.86
C ARG A 52 0.48 0.79 -7.12
N GLN A 53 0.54 2.12 -6.99
CA GLN A 53 0.80 3.00 -8.13
C GLN A 53 2.21 2.80 -8.68
N ALA A 54 3.22 2.73 -7.82
CA ALA A 54 4.60 2.49 -8.25
C ALA A 54 4.75 1.16 -9.02
N ILE A 55 4.06 0.09 -8.59
CA ILE A 55 4.02 -1.20 -9.31
C ILE A 55 3.38 -1.02 -10.69
N ILE A 56 2.22 -0.34 -10.77
CA ILE A 56 1.52 -0.11 -12.04
C ILE A 56 2.38 0.74 -12.99
N GLU A 57 2.95 1.84 -12.51
CA GLU A 57 3.82 2.72 -13.28
C GLU A 57 5.07 1.99 -13.80
N LYS A 58 5.69 1.14 -12.96
CA LYS A 58 6.83 0.32 -13.39
C LYS A 58 6.41 -0.71 -14.44
N LEU A 59 5.27 -1.38 -14.27
CA LEU A 59 4.75 -2.33 -15.26
C LEU A 59 4.41 -1.65 -16.59
N GLN A 60 3.83 -0.45 -16.57
CA GLN A 60 3.52 0.30 -17.79
C GLN A 60 4.77 0.79 -18.54
N ARG A 61 5.88 1.03 -17.83
CA ARG A 61 7.13 1.48 -18.45
C ARG A 61 7.91 0.34 -19.12
N GLU A 62 7.70 -0.90 -18.68
CA GLU A 62 8.37 -2.09 -19.23
C GLU A 62 7.53 -2.79 -20.32
N LEU A 63 6.29 -2.33 -20.55
CA LEU A 63 5.41 -2.71 -21.65
C LEU A 63 5.69 -1.85 -22.89
#